data_AF-A0A933BE23-F1
#
_entry.id   AF-A0A933BE23-F1
#
_cell.length_a   1.000
_cell.length_b   1.000
_cell.length_c   1.000
_cell.angle_alpha   90.00
_cell.angle_beta   90.00
_cell.angle_gamma   90.00
#
_symmetry.space_group_name_H-M   'P 1'
#
loop_
_entity.id
_entity.type
_entity.pdbx_description
1 polymer ?
#
loop_
_entity_poly.entity_id
_entity_poly.type
_entity_poly.pdbx_seq_one_letter_code
_entity_poly.pdbx_strand_id
1 'polypeptide(L)'
;MDHSEIEERIFEFFDGELDAAASVEIGRHLDACGPCRQRLERWLRVSRFLRAPAPRAGPDFAAAVMSRLPRESPAAALRGRLSRAIMVPVYAFAAAALFLALVPRPESQPSTDALLLSDEEAEWAAGSNEPSAEELIGLSLEAP
;
A
#
# COMPACT_ATOMS: atom_id res chain seq x y z
N MET A 1 7.67 25.46 -20.95
CA MET A 1 7.13 25.68 -22.30
C MET A 1 5.87 26.54 -22.30
N ASP A 2 5.92 27.56 -23.13
CA ASP A 2 4.87 28.50 -23.52
C ASP A 2 4.06 27.98 -24.72
N HIS A 3 2.88 28.56 -24.95
CA HIS A 3 1.93 28.04 -25.96
C HIS A 3 2.52 28.02 -27.38
N SER A 4 3.26 29.04 -27.79
CA SER A 4 3.84 29.10 -29.14
C SER A 4 4.88 28.01 -29.38
N GLU A 5 5.74 27.75 -28.41
CA GLU A 5 6.76 26.70 -28.49
C GLU A 5 6.11 25.31 -28.59
N ILE A 6 5.02 25.08 -27.85
CA ILE A 6 4.24 23.85 -27.95
C ILE A 6 3.63 23.70 -29.34
N GLU A 7 3.08 24.75 -29.92
CA GLU A 7 2.43 24.68 -31.24
C GLU A 7 3.42 24.31 -32.36
N GLU A 8 4.67 24.78 -32.27
CA GLU A 8 5.72 24.44 -33.23
C GLU A 8 6.13 22.96 -33.10
N ARG A 9 6.23 22.45 -31.87
CA ARG A 9 6.75 21.11 -31.57
C ARG A 9 5.68 20.04 -31.44
N ILE A 10 4.40 20.39 -31.57
CA ILE A 10 3.29 19.43 -31.41
C ILE A 10 3.31 18.32 -32.46
N PHE A 11 3.88 18.58 -33.63
CA PHE A 11 4.03 17.58 -34.70
C PHE A 11 5.19 16.63 -34.42
N GLU A 12 6.34 17.14 -33.96
CA GLU A 12 7.47 16.31 -33.49
C GLU A 12 7.01 15.38 -32.35
N PHE A 13 6.17 15.89 -31.44
CA PHE A 13 5.54 15.10 -30.39
C PHE A 13 4.61 14.02 -30.94
N PHE A 14 3.80 14.35 -31.95
CA PHE A 14 2.87 13.42 -32.59
C PHE A 14 3.59 12.28 -33.34
N ASP A 15 4.69 12.60 -34.02
CA ASP A 15 5.49 11.64 -34.79
C ASP A 15 6.46 10.84 -33.89
N GLY A 16 6.65 11.26 -32.63
CA GLY A 16 7.52 10.60 -31.67
C GLY A 16 9.01 10.90 -31.88
N GLU A 17 9.33 12.03 -32.51
CA GLU A 17 10.69 12.45 -32.82
C GLU A 17 11.37 13.20 -31.67
N LEU A 18 10.60 13.56 -30.64
CA LEU A 18 11.12 14.22 -29.44
C LEU A 18 11.88 13.26 -28.53
N ASP A 19 12.91 13.80 -27.86
CA ASP A 19 13.55 13.09 -26.76
C ASP A 19 12.57 12.88 -25.57
N ALA A 20 12.96 12.01 -24.64
CA ALA A 20 12.11 11.63 -23.52
C ALA A 20 11.78 12.82 -22.59
N ALA A 21 12.71 13.77 -22.40
CA ALA A 21 12.50 14.91 -21.53
C ALA A 21 11.51 15.90 -22.14
N ALA A 22 11.71 16.23 -23.42
CA ALA A 22 10.81 17.08 -24.20
C ALA A 22 9.40 16.47 -24.30
N SER A 23 9.30 15.16 -24.53
CA SER A 23 8.01 14.45 -24.57
C SER A 23 7.23 14.59 -23.26
N VAL A 24 7.91 14.49 -22.12
CA VAL A 24 7.28 14.67 -20.80
C VAL A 24 6.81 16.11 -20.58
N GLU A 25 7.62 17.09 -20.99
CA GLU A 25 7.25 18.50 -20.84
C GLU A 25 6.03 18.87 -21.68
N ILE A 26 5.99 18.46 -22.95
CA ILE A 26 4.84 18.67 -23.82
C ILE A 26 3.62 17.92 -23.29
N GLY A 27 3.78 16.68 -22.82
CA GLY A 27 2.71 15.92 -22.18
C GLY A 27 2.05 16.67 -21.02
N ARG A 28 2.86 17.24 -20.11
CA ARG A 28 2.34 18.06 -18.99
C ARG A 28 1.59 19.30 -19.47
N HIS A 29 2.08 19.96 -20.52
CA HIS A 29 1.37 21.12 -21.08
C HIS A 29 0.03 20.71 -21.69
N LEU A 30 -0.04 19.61 -22.43
CA LEU A 30 -1.28 19.10 -23.01
C LEU A 30 -2.31 18.72 -21.94
N ASP A 31 -1.86 18.20 -20.80
CA ASP A 31 -2.71 17.89 -19.66
C ASP A 31 -3.35 19.14 -19.04
N ALA A 32 -2.64 20.26 -19.02
CA ALA A 32 -3.10 21.54 -18.46
C ALA A 32 -3.83 22.44 -19.47
N CYS A 33 -3.51 22.35 -20.77
CA CYS A 33 -4.01 23.25 -21.81
C CYS A 33 -5.07 22.59 -22.69
N GLY A 34 -6.32 23.05 -22.57
CA GLY A 34 -7.43 22.61 -23.44
C GLY A 34 -7.22 22.94 -24.93
N PRO A 35 -6.86 24.17 -25.31
CA PRO A 35 -6.62 24.55 -26.71
C PRO A 35 -5.58 23.69 -27.44
N CYS A 36 -4.40 23.47 -26.85
CA CYS A 36 -3.34 22.67 -27.46
C CYS A 36 -3.78 21.20 -27.62
N ARG A 37 -4.50 20.65 -26.62
CA ARG A 37 -5.07 19.30 -26.69
C ARG A 37 -6.08 19.15 -27.82
N GLN A 38 -7.02 20.08 -27.97
CA GLN A 38 -7.99 20.07 -29.07
C GLN A 38 -7.34 20.17 -30.44
N ARG A 39 -6.20 20.86 -30.54
CA ARG A 39 -5.41 20.93 -31.78
C ARG A 39 -4.79 19.56 -32.10
N LEU A 40 -4.15 18.92 -31.13
CA LEU A 40 -3.62 17.55 -31.29
C LEU A 40 -4.71 16.54 -31.66
N GLU A 41 -5.87 16.60 -31.01
CA GLU A 41 -7.01 15.73 -31.30
C GLU A 41 -7.57 15.90 -32.72
N ARG A 42 -7.61 17.14 -33.24
CA ARG A 42 -7.96 17.39 -34.64
C ARG A 42 -6.98 16.71 -35.59
N TRP A 43 -5.68 16.82 -35.33
CA TRP A 43 -4.66 16.14 -36.12
C TRP A 43 -4.77 14.63 -36.05
N LEU A 44 -4.98 14.05 -34.86
CA LEU A 44 -5.23 12.62 -34.67
C LEU A 44 -6.44 12.12 -35.46
N ARG A 45 -7.49 12.94 -35.59
CA ARG A 45 -8.67 12.58 -36.38
C ARG A 45 -8.36 12.55 -37.87
N VAL A 46 -7.67 13.56 -38.37
CA VAL A 46 -7.27 13.64 -39.78
C VAL A 46 -6.30 12.51 -40.14
N SER A 47 -5.31 12.23 -39.29
CA SER A 47 -4.34 11.16 -39.53
C SER A 47 -4.99 9.78 -39.56
N ARG A 48 -5.98 9.52 -38.69
CA ARG A 48 -6.78 8.29 -38.74
C ARG A 48 -7.57 8.15 -40.03
N PHE A 49 -8.14 9.25 -40.54
CA PHE A 49 -8.88 9.23 -41.80
C PHE A 49 -7.96 8.98 -43.01
N LEU A 50 -6.76 9.56 -43.00
CA LEU A 50 -5.76 9.38 -44.05
C LEU A 50 -5.02 8.04 -43.96
N ARG A 51 -5.15 7.31 -42.85
CA ARG A 51 -4.46 6.04 -42.63
C ARG A 51 -4.98 5.01 -43.63
N ALA A 52 -4.14 4.63 -44.58
CA ALA A 52 -4.42 3.54 -45.50
C ALA A 52 -4.68 2.24 -44.72
N PRO A 53 -5.51 1.32 -45.27
CA PRO A 53 -5.65 -0.01 -44.70
C PRO A 53 -4.26 -0.64 -44.57
N ALA A 54 -4.00 -1.25 -43.42
CA ALA A 54 -2.74 -1.95 -43.21
C ALA A 54 -2.57 -3.02 -44.32
N PRO A 55 -1.36 -3.15 -44.90
CA PRO A 55 -1.12 -4.18 -45.91
C PRO A 55 -1.40 -5.55 -45.30
N ARG A 56 -2.03 -6.44 -46.07
CA ARG A 56 -2.23 -7.83 -45.64
C ARG A 56 -0.86 -8.50 -45.54
N ALA A 57 -0.47 -8.86 -44.33
CA ALA A 57 0.73 -9.64 -44.11
C ALA A 57 0.57 -11.03 -44.74
N GLY A 58 1.64 -11.55 -45.36
CA GLY A 58 1.68 -12.92 -45.85
C GLY A 58 1.52 -13.94 -44.71
N PRO A 59 1.11 -15.18 -45.01
CA PRO A 59 0.84 -16.20 -43.98
C PRO A 59 2.05 -16.47 -43.07
N ASP A 60 3.27 -16.34 -43.62
CA ASP A 60 4.52 -16.63 -42.88
C ASP A 60 5.13 -15.41 -42.19
N PHE A 61 4.55 -14.21 -42.35
CA PHE A 61 5.15 -12.97 -41.83
C PHE A 61 5.32 -13.02 -40.31
N ALA A 62 4.29 -13.46 -39.59
CA ALA A 62 4.34 -13.56 -38.14
C ALA A 62 5.42 -14.56 -37.69
N ALA A 63 5.49 -15.73 -38.31
CA ALA A 63 6.52 -16.72 -38.00
C ALA A 63 7.94 -16.20 -38.27
N ALA A 64 8.13 -15.53 -39.41
CA ALA A 64 9.40 -14.91 -39.79
C ALA A 64 9.85 -13.83 -38.79
N VAL A 65 8.93 -12.94 -38.37
CA VAL A 65 9.23 -11.91 -37.36
C VAL A 65 9.54 -12.54 -36.01
N MET A 66 8.71 -13.47 -35.54
CA MET A 66 8.89 -14.12 -34.23
C MET A 66 10.17 -14.93 -34.14
N SER A 67 10.64 -15.51 -35.24
CA SER A 67 11.92 -16.23 -35.28
C SER A 67 13.16 -15.33 -35.12
N ARG A 68 13.03 -14.02 -35.37
CA ARG A 68 14.11 -13.03 -35.25
C ARG A 68 14.16 -12.37 -33.88
N LEU A 69 13.07 -12.45 -33.10
CA LEU A 69 13.08 -11.93 -31.74
C LEU A 69 14.03 -12.78 -30.88
N PRO A 70 14.87 -12.16 -30.05
CA PRO A 70 15.71 -12.90 -29.11
C PRO A 70 14.81 -13.76 -28.22
N ARG A 71 15.00 -15.08 -28.29
CA ARG A 71 14.26 -16.00 -27.42
C ARG A 71 14.71 -15.70 -25.99
N GLU A 72 13.78 -15.26 -25.15
CA GLU A 72 14.02 -15.21 -23.72
C GLU A 72 14.44 -16.62 -23.27
N SER A 73 15.69 -16.76 -22.85
CA SER A 73 16.18 -18.06 -22.42
C SER A 73 15.38 -18.48 -21.17
N PRO A 74 14.87 -19.72 -21.10
CA PRO A 74 14.18 -20.20 -19.91
C PRO A 74 15.08 -20.13 -18.66
N ALA A 75 16.40 -20.17 -18.85
CA ALA A 75 17.40 -19.95 -17.82
C ALA A 75 17.35 -18.54 -17.21
N ALA A 76 17.11 -17.49 -18.01
CA ALA A 76 16.99 -16.12 -17.51
C ALA A 76 15.71 -15.94 -16.68
N ALA A 77 14.59 -16.51 -17.14
CA ALA A 77 13.33 -16.49 -16.40
C ALA A 77 13.43 -17.25 -15.06
N LEU A 78 14.08 -18.42 -15.06
CA LEU A 78 14.29 -19.20 -13.84
C LEU A 78 15.23 -18.48 -12.87
N ARG A 79 16.31 -17.86 -13.36
CA ARG A 79 17.24 -17.06 -12.54
C ARG A 79 16.53 -15.87 -11.89
N GLY A 80 15.64 -15.19 -12.60
CA GLY A 80 14.82 -14.10 -12.07
C GLY A 80 13.80 -14.54 -11.01
N ARG A 81 13.19 -15.73 -11.17
CA ARG A 81 12.31 -16.32 -10.14
C ARG A 81 13.07 -16.75 -8.91
N LEU A 82 14.20 -17.43 -9.07
CA LEU A 82 15.01 -17.92 -7.96
C LEU A 82 15.63 -16.75 -7.18
N SER A 83 16.12 -15.71 -7.86
CA SER A 83 16.66 -14.53 -7.19
C SER A 83 15.58 -13.81 -6.39
N ARG A 84 14.35 -13.65 -6.89
CA ARG A 84 13.24 -13.08 -6.10
C ARG A 84 12.88 -13.97 -4.91
N ALA A 85 12.81 -15.29 -5.10
CA ALA A 85 12.48 -16.23 -4.03
C ALA A 85 13.49 -16.18 -2.87
N ILE A 86 14.77 -15.88 -3.15
CA ILE A 86 15.81 -15.75 -2.13
C ILE A 86 15.90 -14.31 -1.57
N MET A 87 15.82 -13.29 -2.42
CA MET A 87 16.02 -11.90 -1.98
C MET A 87 14.83 -11.35 -1.17
N VAL A 88 13.59 -11.74 -1.49
CA VAL A 88 12.39 -11.30 -0.75
C VAL A 88 12.46 -11.66 0.74
N PRO A 89 12.72 -12.91 1.17
CA PRO A 89 12.81 -13.23 2.59
C PRO A 89 14.00 -12.55 3.27
N VAL A 90 15.14 -12.37 2.57
CA VAL A 90 16.31 -11.67 3.12
C VAL A 90 15.97 -10.20 3.43
N TYR A 91 15.36 -9.49 2.50
CA TYR A 91 14.95 -8.11 2.73
C TYR A 91 13.84 -7.99 3.77
N ALA A 92 12.88 -8.91 3.78
CA ALA A 92 11.81 -8.93 4.79
C ALA A 92 12.38 -9.12 6.20
N PHE A 93 13.35 -10.03 6.35
CA PHE A 93 14.02 -10.25 7.63
C PHE A 93 14.83 -9.02 8.08
N ALA A 94 15.61 -8.43 7.17
CA ALA A 94 16.37 -7.21 7.46
C ALA A 94 15.46 -6.04 7.87
N ALA A 95 14.33 -5.85 7.17
CA ALA A 95 13.34 -4.83 7.51
C ALA A 95 12.68 -5.08 8.87
N ALA A 96 12.34 -6.34 9.19
CA ALA A 96 11.77 -6.70 10.49
C ALA A 96 12.76 -6.48 11.64
N ALA A 97 14.03 -6.86 11.45
CA ALA A 97 15.09 -6.62 12.44
C ALA A 97 15.33 -5.13 12.67
N LEU A 98 15.35 -4.35 11.58
CA LEU A 98 15.48 -2.89 11.65
C LEU A 98 14.27 -2.28 12.38
N PHE A 99 13.06 -2.72 12.07
CA PHE A 99 11.85 -2.26 12.75
C PHE A 99 11.91 -2.56 14.26
N LEU A 100 12.27 -3.78 14.66
CA LEU A 100 12.46 -4.13 16.07
C LEU A 100 13.55 -3.31 16.77
N ALA A 101 14.58 -2.88 16.05
CA ALA A 101 15.65 -2.05 16.61
C ALA A 101 15.22 -0.58 16.81
N LEU A 102 14.35 -0.05 15.94
CA LEU A 102 13.87 1.32 16.03
C LEU A 102 12.61 1.50 16.90
N VAL A 103 11.83 0.43 17.11
CA VAL A 103 10.63 0.53 17.96
C VAL A 103 11.08 0.82 19.40
N PRO A 104 10.66 1.97 19.98
CA PRO A 104 10.98 2.28 21.36
C PRO A 104 10.39 1.18 22.25
N ARG A 105 11.24 0.54 23.04
CA ARG A 105 10.78 -0.48 23.99
C ARG A 105 9.88 0.23 25.00
N PRO A 106 8.60 -0.14 25.10
CA PRO A 106 7.76 0.39 26.16
C PRO A 106 8.37 -0.07 27.48
N GLU A 107 8.84 0.90 28.25
CA GLU A 107 9.28 0.73 29.64
C GLU A 107 8.07 0.23 30.43
N SER A 108 7.89 -1.09 30.44
CA SER A 108 6.87 -1.79 31.20
C SER A 108 7.59 -2.59 32.26
N GLN A 109 8.03 -1.89 33.30
CA GLN A 109 8.12 -2.50 34.62
C GLN A 109 6.74 -2.36 35.24
N PRO A 110 5.89 -3.40 35.26
CA PRO A 110 4.87 -3.47 36.29
C PRO A 110 5.64 -3.56 37.62
N SER A 111 5.60 -2.48 38.41
CA SER A 111 6.10 -2.53 39.77
C SER A 111 5.34 -3.63 40.50
N THR A 112 6.07 -4.62 41.02
CA THR A 112 5.53 -5.72 41.82
C THR A 112 4.76 -5.20 43.04
N ASP A 113 5.03 -3.97 43.46
CA ASP A 113 4.32 -3.26 44.53
C ASP A 113 2.84 -3.01 44.20
N ALA A 114 2.49 -2.77 42.93
CA ALA A 114 1.10 -2.59 42.51
C ALA A 114 0.28 -3.89 42.52
N LEU A 115 0.96 -5.05 42.45
CA LEU A 115 0.35 -6.38 42.51
C LEU A 115 0.19 -6.90 43.94
N LEU A 116 0.96 -6.37 44.90
CA LEU A 116 0.88 -6.76 46.31
C LEU A 116 -0.17 -5.97 47.10
N LEU A 117 -0.55 -4.76 46.66
CA LEU A 117 -1.52 -3.92 47.36
C LEU A 117 -2.98 -4.17 46.97
N SER A 118 -3.27 -5.02 45.98
CA SER A 118 -4.65 -5.26 45.52
C SER A 118 -5.37 -6.39 46.26
N ASP A 119 -4.71 -7.14 47.14
CA ASP A 119 -5.32 -8.28 47.85
C ASP A 119 -5.74 -7.98 49.31
N GLU A 120 -5.31 -6.86 49.92
CA GLU A 120 -5.59 -6.60 51.35
C GLU A 120 -6.96 -5.94 51.63
N GLU A 121 -7.60 -5.29 50.65
CA GLU A 121 -8.87 -4.58 50.89
C GLU A 121 -10.13 -5.46 50.77
N ALA A 122 -10.03 -6.71 50.30
CA ALA A 122 -11.19 -7.57 50.07
C ALA A 122 -11.69 -8.35 51.30
N GLU A 123 -10.88 -8.48 52.36
CA GLU A 123 -11.17 -9.40 53.47
C GLU A 123 -11.92 -8.77 54.66
N TRP A 124 -12.05 -7.43 54.73
CA TRP A 124 -12.61 -6.74 55.90
C TRP A 124 -14.09 -6.36 55.82
N ALA A 125 -14.80 -6.69 54.73
CA ALA A 125 -16.23 -6.34 54.58
C ALA A 125 -17.23 -7.43 55.03
N ALA A 126 -16.78 -8.60 55.50
CA ALA A 126 -17.65 -9.76 55.75
C ALA A 126 -17.86 -10.13 57.23
N GLY A 127 -17.49 -9.27 58.19
CA GLY A 127 -17.39 -9.68 59.60
C GLY A 127 -17.90 -8.69 60.64
N SER A 128 -19.09 -8.11 60.48
CA SER A 128 -19.77 -7.41 61.57
C SER A 128 -21.28 -7.67 61.56
N ASN A 129 -21.67 -8.85 62.04
CA ASN A 129 -23.05 -9.13 62.42
C ASN A 129 -23.05 -10.04 63.66
N GLU A 130 -22.77 -9.47 64.83
CA GLU A 130 -23.05 -10.09 66.12
C GLU A 130 -24.50 -9.74 66.52
N PRO A 131 -25.40 -10.72 66.74
CA PRO A 131 -26.66 -10.44 67.41
C PRO A 131 -26.45 -10.38 68.93
N SER A 132 -26.82 -9.26 69.53
CA SER A 132 -26.78 -8.98 70.97
C SER A 132 -27.62 -9.97 71.78
N ALA A 133 -27.06 -10.44 72.90
CA ALA A 133 -27.64 -11.42 73.83
C ALA A 133 -28.86 -10.94 74.65
N GLU A 134 -29.54 -9.86 74.24
CA GLU A 134 -30.65 -9.26 74.99
C GLU A 134 -32.03 -9.88 74.66
N GLU A 135 -32.13 -10.78 73.67
CA GLU A 135 -33.42 -11.39 73.28
C GLU A 135 -33.74 -12.71 74.01
N LEU A 136 -32.83 -13.26 74.82
CA LEU A 136 -32.99 -14.61 75.40
C LEU A 136 -33.39 -14.67 76.88
N ILE A 137 -33.50 -13.55 77.60
CA ILE A 137 -33.81 -13.57 79.04
C ILE A 137 -34.76 -12.42 79.40
N GLY A 138 -36.06 -12.63 79.21
CA GLY A 138 -37.08 -11.60 79.43
C GLY A 138 -38.48 -12.14 79.76
N LEU A 139 -38.59 -12.91 80.84
CA LEU A 139 -39.73 -12.96 81.77
C LEU A 139 -41.15 -13.27 81.20
N SER A 140 -41.57 -14.53 81.35
CA SER A 140 -42.95 -14.86 81.69
C SER A 140 -42.95 -15.86 82.85
N LEU A 141 -42.98 -15.31 84.07
CA LEU A 141 -43.26 -16.01 85.33
C LEU A 141 -44.62 -15.51 85.83
N GLU A 142 -45.46 -16.49 86.18
CA GLU A 142 -46.66 -16.54 87.02
C GLU A 142 -47.73 -15.41 86.96
N ALA A 143 -48.98 -15.67 86.53
CA ALA A 143 -50.07 -16.49 87.13
C ALA A 143 -50.89 -15.70 88.20
N PRO A 144 -52.08 -16.17 88.66
CA PRO A 144 -53.04 -17.16 88.12
C PRO A 144 -54.37 -16.56 87.65
#